data_AF-A0A2X2KGX3-F1
#
_entry.id   AF-A0A2X2KGX3-F1
#
_cell.length_a   1.000
_cell.length_b   1.000
_cell.length_c   1.000
_cell.angle_alpha   90.00
_cell.angle_beta   90.00
_cell.angle_gamma   90.00
#
_symmetry.space_group_name_H-M   'P 1'
#
loop_
_entity.id
_entity.type
_entity.pdbx_description
1 polymer ?
#
loop_
_entity_poly.entity_id
_entity_poly.type
_entity_poly.pdbx_seq_one_letter_code
_entity_poly.pdbx_strand_id
1 'polypeptide(L)'
;MGDGLKSIGKGLMIGVTAPVLGIAAASGKAFAEVDKGLDTVTQATGATGGELKKLQNSFKDVYGNFPADAETVGGVLGEVNTRLGFTGKELESATESFLKFSHITGSEGVQAVQLITRAMGDAGIEADEYQSVLDMVAKAAQASGISVDTLADSITKYGAPMRAMGFEMKESIALFSQWEKSGVNTEIAFSGLKKAISNWGKAGKNPREEFKKTLAEIEKTPDIARRNKFSD
;
A
#
# COMPACT_ATOMS: atom_id res chain seq x y z
N MET A 1 10.29 0.17 15.79
CA MET A 1 9.65 -1.12 15.49
C MET A 1 9.86 -1.40 14.01
N GLY A 2 10.79 -2.29 13.62
CA GLY A 2 11.23 -2.48 12.24
C GLY A 2 11.49 -3.94 11.83
N ASP A 3 10.95 -4.91 12.56
CA ASP A 3 11.30 -6.33 12.40
C ASP A 3 10.41 -7.12 11.44
N GLY A 4 9.16 -6.70 11.23
CA GLY A 4 8.21 -7.51 10.46
C GLY A 4 8.54 -7.62 8.97
N LEU A 5 9.11 -6.57 8.36
CA LEU A 5 9.58 -6.62 6.97
C LEU A 5 10.95 -7.31 6.83
N LYS A 6 11.79 -7.23 7.88
CA LYS A 6 13.12 -7.85 7.88
C LYS A 6 13.07 -9.37 7.98
N SER A 7 12.11 -9.95 8.70
CA SER A 7 12.02 -11.42 8.88
C SER A 7 11.42 -12.13 7.67
N ILE A 8 10.38 -11.56 7.07
CA ILE A 8 9.75 -12.09 5.84
C ILE A 8 10.62 -11.75 4.61
N GLY A 9 11.23 -10.56 4.61
CA GLY A 9 12.27 -10.18 3.67
C GLY A 9 13.45 -11.15 3.69
N LYS A 10 13.88 -11.68 4.85
CA LYS A 10 14.98 -12.65 4.91
C LYS A 10 14.70 -13.96 4.14
N GLY A 11 13.45 -14.41 4.05
CA GLY A 11 13.09 -15.62 3.30
C GLY A 11 13.02 -15.43 1.78
N LEU A 12 12.55 -14.26 1.34
CA LEU A 12 12.48 -13.89 -0.09
C LEU A 12 13.81 -13.30 -0.62
N MET A 13 14.54 -12.54 0.20
CA MET A 13 15.79 -11.87 -0.18
C MET A 13 16.95 -12.84 -0.39
N ILE A 14 16.98 -13.99 0.31
CA ILE A 14 18.05 -14.98 0.12
C ILE A 14 18.11 -15.49 -1.35
N GLY A 15 17.04 -15.34 -2.14
CA GLY A 15 17.04 -15.66 -3.57
C GLY A 15 17.17 -14.47 -4.53
N VAL A 16 16.92 -13.22 -4.10
CA VAL A 16 16.74 -12.05 -4.99
C VAL A 16 17.77 -10.94 -4.76
N THR A 17 18.50 -10.92 -3.64
CA THR A 17 19.60 -9.94 -3.40
C THR A 17 20.95 -10.39 -3.96
N ALA A 18 20.98 -11.35 -4.89
CA ALA A 18 22.18 -11.48 -5.71
C ALA A 18 22.28 -10.21 -6.56
N PRO A 19 23.41 -9.47 -6.54
CA PRO A 19 23.61 -8.37 -7.48
C PRO A 19 23.42 -8.98 -8.88
N VAL A 20 22.37 -8.58 -9.57
CA VAL A 20 22.19 -8.94 -10.97
C VAL A 20 23.41 -8.34 -11.66
N LEU A 21 24.26 -9.20 -12.20
CA LEU A 21 25.42 -8.78 -12.97
C LEU A 21 24.91 -7.87 -14.09
N GLY A 22 25.11 -6.56 -13.90
CA GLY A 22 24.59 -5.53 -14.77
C GLY A 22 24.92 -5.85 -16.22
N ILE A 23 23.90 -5.76 -17.08
CA ILE A 23 23.93 -5.78 -18.56
C ILE A 23 25.34 -6.08 -19.13
N ALA A 24 25.79 -7.34 -19.03
CA ALA A 24 27.16 -7.71 -19.42
C ALA A 24 27.27 -8.10 -20.92
N ALA A 25 26.19 -7.97 -21.68
CA ALA A 25 26.22 -8.11 -23.14
C ALA A 25 25.11 -7.24 -23.75
N ALA A 26 25.48 -6.11 -24.33
CA ALA A 26 24.54 -5.18 -24.92
C ALA A 26 24.04 -5.73 -26.27
N SER A 27 22.94 -6.47 -26.24
CA SER A 27 22.19 -6.83 -27.46
C SER A 27 21.24 -5.70 -27.82
N GLY A 28 20.91 -5.50 -29.11
CA GLY A 28 19.99 -4.43 -29.53
C GLY A 28 18.62 -4.44 -28.82
N LYS A 29 18.18 -5.61 -28.31
CA LYS A 29 16.97 -5.74 -27.49
C LYS A 29 17.11 -5.09 -26.11
N ALA A 30 18.26 -5.25 -25.46
CA ALA A 30 18.51 -4.66 -24.13
C ALA A 30 18.56 -3.13 -24.20
N PHE A 31 19.11 -2.55 -25.28
CA PHE A 31 19.05 -1.11 -25.52
C PHE A 31 17.62 -0.62 -25.70
N ALA A 32 16.84 -1.29 -26.56
CA ALA A 32 15.46 -0.91 -26.80
C ALA A 32 14.58 -0.96 -25.53
N GLU A 33 14.81 -1.92 -24.63
CA GLU A 33 14.11 -1.95 -23.33
C GLU A 33 14.53 -0.77 -22.43
N VAL A 34 15.83 -0.51 -22.30
CA VAL A 34 16.31 0.63 -21.51
C VAL A 34 15.73 1.94 -22.05
N ASP A 35 15.73 2.13 -23.36
CA ASP A 35 15.17 3.33 -24.01
C ASP A 35 13.67 3.48 -23.70
N LYS A 36 12.89 2.41 -23.78
CA LYS A 36 11.46 2.42 -23.38
C LYS A 36 11.27 2.85 -21.93
N GLY A 37 12.08 2.34 -21.00
CA GLY A 37 11.98 2.74 -19.60
C GLY A 37 12.31 4.23 -19.40
N LEU A 38 13.33 4.74 -20.07
CA LEU A 38 13.69 6.17 -20.06
C LEU A 38 12.57 7.05 -20.67
N ASP A 39 11.92 6.58 -21.74
CA ASP A 39 10.76 7.25 -22.33
C ASP A 39 9.58 7.27 -21.34
N THR A 40 9.31 6.16 -20.65
CA THR A 40 8.28 6.11 -19.60
C THR A 40 8.58 7.09 -18.47
N VAL A 41 9.82 7.19 -18.00
CA VAL A 41 10.23 8.21 -17.00
C VAL A 41 9.95 9.62 -17.53
N THR A 42 10.31 9.88 -18.78
CA THR A 42 10.08 11.19 -19.42
C THR A 42 8.59 11.51 -19.50
N GLN A 43 7.77 10.56 -19.93
CA GLN A 43 6.32 10.71 -20.07
C GLN A 43 5.63 10.92 -18.71
N ALA A 44 6.02 10.15 -17.69
CA ALA A 44 5.43 10.23 -16.36
C ALA A 44 5.79 11.55 -15.65
N THR A 45 7.02 12.04 -15.80
CA THR A 45 7.51 13.22 -15.07
C THR A 45 7.36 14.53 -15.83
N GLY A 46 7.33 14.49 -17.17
CA GLY A 46 7.40 15.68 -18.02
C GLY A 46 8.73 16.43 -17.94
N ALA A 47 9.74 15.87 -17.25
CA ALA A 47 11.03 16.52 -17.05
C ALA A 47 11.82 16.62 -18.36
N THR A 48 12.63 17.67 -18.48
CA THR A 48 13.52 17.87 -19.63
C THR A 48 14.92 18.31 -19.20
N GLY A 49 15.87 18.33 -20.14
CA GLY A 49 17.21 18.87 -19.93
C GLY A 49 17.98 18.21 -18.77
N GLY A 50 18.56 19.04 -17.90
CA GLY A 50 19.39 18.56 -16.79
C GLY A 50 18.62 17.77 -15.72
N GLU A 51 17.34 18.08 -15.52
CA GLU A 51 16.47 17.34 -14.59
C GLU A 51 16.16 15.94 -15.13
N LEU A 52 15.75 15.86 -16.40
CA LEU A 52 15.54 14.57 -17.05
C LEU A 52 16.78 13.69 -16.98
N LYS A 53 17.97 14.25 -17.23
CA LYS A 53 19.22 13.49 -17.14
C LYS A 53 19.47 12.90 -15.75
N LYS A 54 19.07 13.59 -14.68
CA LYS A 54 19.17 13.06 -13.31
C LYS A 54 18.20 11.89 -13.11
N LEU A 55 16.95 12.03 -13.55
CA LEU A 55 15.94 10.97 -13.45
C LEU A 55 16.34 9.73 -14.27
N GLN A 56 16.88 9.94 -15.47
CA GLN A 56 17.42 8.87 -16.32
C GLN A 56 18.58 8.11 -15.67
N ASN A 57 19.43 8.80 -14.90
CA ASN A 57 20.50 8.15 -14.15
C ASN A 57 19.93 7.32 -12.99
N SER A 58 19.00 7.88 -12.21
CA SER A 58 18.32 7.12 -11.14
C SER A 58 17.57 5.90 -11.68
N PHE A 59 16.94 6.02 -12.86
CA PHE A 59 16.34 4.88 -13.55
C PHE A 59 17.36 3.77 -13.84
N LYS A 60 18.51 4.12 -14.42
CA LYS A 60 19.58 3.15 -14.72
C LYS A 60 20.10 2.47 -13.45
N ASP A 61 20.27 3.24 -12.38
CA ASP A 61 20.71 2.73 -11.08
C ASP A 61 19.70 1.71 -10.51
N VAL A 62 18.40 1.99 -10.55
CA VAL A 62 17.37 1.06 -10.06
C VAL A 62 17.19 -0.14 -10.99
N TYR A 63 17.06 0.08 -12.30
CA TYR A 63 16.84 -0.98 -13.29
C TYR A 63 18.00 -2.00 -13.30
N GLY A 64 19.24 -1.54 -13.11
CA GLY A 64 20.40 -2.44 -13.01
C GLY A 64 20.40 -3.35 -11.79
N ASN A 65 19.60 -3.04 -10.76
CA ASN A 65 19.59 -3.72 -9.47
C ASN A 65 18.26 -4.43 -9.13
N PHE A 66 17.24 -4.31 -9.98
CA PHE A 66 15.92 -4.88 -9.73
C PHE A 66 15.43 -5.74 -10.91
N PRO A 67 14.97 -6.99 -10.67
CA PRO A 67 14.52 -7.89 -11.74
C PRO A 67 13.08 -7.57 -12.18
N ALA A 68 12.85 -6.38 -12.71
CA ALA A 68 11.60 -6.00 -13.39
C ALA A 68 11.90 -5.44 -14.78
N ASP A 69 10.90 -5.42 -15.65
CA ASP A 69 11.04 -4.80 -16.97
C ASP A 69 11.21 -3.29 -16.86
N ALA A 70 11.81 -2.71 -17.90
CA ALA A 70 12.18 -1.31 -17.93
C ALA A 70 10.97 -0.36 -17.86
N GLU A 71 9.83 -0.74 -18.45
CA GLU A 71 8.61 0.08 -18.41
C GLU A 71 8.05 0.15 -16.99
N THR A 72 8.01 -0.98 -16.28
CA THR A 72 7.61 -1.04 -14.87
C THR A 72 8.53 -0.19 -13.99
N VAL A 73 9.84 -0.35 -14.09
CA VAL A 73 10.79 0.45 -13.29
C VAL A 73 10.66 1.94 -13.60
N GLY A 74 10.56 2.29 -14.89
CA GLY A 74 10.41 3.68 -15.32
C GLY A 74 9.10 4.32 -14.87
N GLY A 75 8.00 3.56 -14.94
CA GLY A 75 6.68 3.99 -14.47
C GLY A 75 6.67 4.24 -12.96
N VAL A 76 7.16 3.28 -12.17
CA VAL A 76 7.22 3.43 -10.71
C VAL A 76 8.10 4.61 -10.31
N LEU A 77 9.28 4.75 -10.92
CA LEU A 77 10.18 5.87 -10.64
C LEU A 77 9.55 7.21 -10.97
N GLY A 78 8.90 7.32 -12.14
CA GLY A 78 8.21 8.54 -12.53
C GLY A 78 7.05 8.89 -11.60
N GLU A 79 6.26 7.90 -11.18
CA GLU A 79 5.14 8.11 -10.26
C GLU A 79 5.63 8.51 -8.85
N VAL A 80 6.72 7.90 -8.36
CA VAL A 80 7.33 8.28 -7.08
C VAL A 80 7.86 9.71 -7.12
N ASN A 81 8.57 10.09 -8.19
CA ASN A 81 9.08 11.46 -8.34
C ASN A 81 7.95 12.49 -8.35
N THR A 82 6.90 12.25 -9.14
CA THR A 82 5.79 13.22 -9.26
C THR A 82 4.93 13.33 -8.02
N ARG A 83 4.73 12.24 -7.27
CA ARG A 83 3.85 12.23 -6.08
C ARG A 83 4.55 12.58 -4.78
N LEU A 84 5.79 12.12 -4.61
CA LEU A 84 6.55 12.32 -3.37
C LEU A 84 7.59 13.45 -3.50
N GLY A 85 7.86 13.93 -4.71
CA GLY A 85 8.86 14.98 -4.96
C GLY A 85 10.31 14.52 -4.80
N PHE A 86 10.53 13.22 -4.56
CA PHE A 86 11.86 12.67 -4.33
C PHE A 86 12.72 12.73 -5.58
N THR A 87 14.03 12.94 -5.37
CA THR A 87 15.06 12.92 -6.41
C THR A 87 16.32 12.19 -5.93
N GLY A 88 17.22 11.83 -6.84
CA GLY A 88 18.49 11.18 -6.50
C GLY A 88 18.32 9.89 -5.68
N LYS A 89 19.16 9.70 -4.65
CA LYS A 89 19.19 8.46 -3.87
C LYS A 89 17.90 8.18 -3.08
N GLU A 90 17.17 9.23 -2.71
CA GLU A 90 15.86 9.09 -2.05
C GLU A 90 14.80 8.55 -3.02
N LEU A 91 14.78 9.08 -4.25
CA LEU A 91 13.92 8.57 -5.33
C LEU A 91 14.21 7.11 -5.63
N GLU A 92 15.49 6.76 -5.76
CA GLU A 92 15.91 5.38 -6.05
C GLU A 92 15.47 4.43 -4.93
N SER A 93 15.69 4.81 -3.68
CA SER A 93 15.30 4.01 -2.51
C SER A 93 13.79 3.82 -2.42
N ALA A 94 13.01 4.88 -2.63
CA ALA A 94 11.55 4.81 -2.64
C ALA A 94 11.04 3.96 -3.81
N THR A 95 11.59 4.14 -5.01
CA THR A 95 11.26 3.33 -6.19
C THR A 95 11.48 1.84 -5.92
N GLU A 96 12.64 1.47 -5.37
CA GLU A 96 12.91 0.08 -5.00
C GLU A 96 11.94 -0.45 -3.95
N SER A 97 11.58 0.35 -2.94
CA SER A 97 10.61 -0.05 -1.92
C SER A 97 9.24 -0.33 -2.53
N PHE A 98 8.77 0.50 -3.47
CA PHE A 98 7.51 0.28 -4.16
C PHE A 98 7.55 -0.94 -5.09
N LEU A 99 8.65 -1.14 -5.82
CA LEU A 99 8.84 -2.34 -6.64
C LEU A 99 8.84 -3.62 -5.78
N LYS A 100 9.53 -3.61 -4.64
CA LYS A 100 9.54 -4.71 -3.66
C LYS A 100 8.16 -4.94 -3.07
N PHE A 101 7.46 -3.88 -2.72
CA PHE A 101 6.09 -3.96 -2.22
C PHE A 101 5.18 -4.63 -3.24
N SER A 102 5.16 -4.14 -4.48
CA SER A 102 4.36 -4.71 -5.57
C SER A 102 4.68 -6.17 -5.86
N HIS A 103 5.96 -6.54 -5.82
CA HIS A 103 6.36 -7.94 -5.97
C HIS A 103 5.80 -8.83 -4.84
N ILE A 104 5.84 -8.36 -3.59
CA ILE A 104 5.39 -9.10 -2.41
C ILE A 104 3.86 -9.23 -2.37
N THR A 105 3.16 -8.17 -2.76
CA THR A 105 1.69 -8.09 -2.63
C THR A 105 0.96 -8.52 -3.90
N GLY A 106 1.67 -8.62 -5.03
CA GLY A 106 1.08 -8.88 -6.34
C GLY A 106 0.37 -7.67 -6.95
N SER A 107 0.49 -6.47 -6.36
CA SER A 107 -0.09 -5.25 -6.92
C SER A 107 0.74 -4.73 -8.10
N GLU A 108 0.11 -3.99 -9.01
CA GLU A 108 0.84 -3.26 -10.06
C GLU A 108 1.68 -2.13 -9.42
N GLY A 109 2.89 -1.89 -9.95
CA GLY A 109 3.87 -0.94 -9.43
C GLY A 109 3.35 0.48 -9.31
N VAL A 110 2.91 1.06 -10.44
CA VAL A 110 2.45 2.45 -10.51
C VAL A 110 1.19 2.62 -9.66
N GLN A 111 0.25 1.70 -9.75
CA GLN A 111 -0.98 1.70 -8.96
C GLN A 111 -0.68 1.64 -7.46
N ALA A 112 0.30 0.85 -7.02
CA ALA A 112 0.70 0.81 -5.62
C ALA A 112 1.22 2.19 -5.14
N VAL A 113 2.04 2.88 -5.95
CA VAL A 113 2.48 4.25 -5.64
C VAL A 113 1.26 5.16 -5.50
N GLN A 114 0.34 5.14 -6.46
CA GLN A 114 -0.87 5.98 -6.45
C GLN A 114 -1.74 5.78 -5.22
N LEU A 115 -2.01 4.53 -4.86
CA LEU A 115 -2.87 4.16 -3.75
C LEU A 115 -2.26 4.54 -2.40
N ILE A 116 -0.98 4.20 -2.20
CA ILE A 116 -0.28 4.44 -0.94
C ILE A 116 -0.09 5.93 -0.70
N THR A 117 0.38 6.67 -1.70
CA THR A 117 0.60 8.12 -1.58
C THR A 117 -0.71 8.90 -1.41
N ARG A 118 -1.81 8.45 -2.03
CA ARG A 118 -3.15 8.99 -1.76
C ARG A 118 -3.54 8.75 -0.30
N ALA A 119 -3.40 7.52 0.19
CA ALA A 119 -3.72 7.20 1.58
C ALA A 119 -2.89 8.02 2.58
N MET A 120 -1.61 8.25 2.28
CA MET A 120 -0.73 9.13 3.06
C MET A 120 -1.21 10.57 3.06
N GLY A 121 -1.45 11.16 1.88
CA GLY A 121 -1.92 12.53 1.74
C GLY A 121 -3.27 12.73 2.42
N ASP A 122 -4.19 11.77 2.28
CA ASP A 122 -5.46 11.77 2.99
C ASP A 122 -5.23 11.80 4.48
N ALA A 123 -4.36 10.91 5.01
CA ALA A 123 -4.06 10.74 6.43
C ALA A 123 -3.22 11.87 7.04
N GLY A 124 -2.63 12.75 6.23
CA GLY A 124 -1.67 13.75 6.69
C GLY A 124 -0.33 13.14 7.12
N ILE A 125 0.06 12.05 6.46
CA ILE A 125 1.35 11.36 6.67
C ILE A 125 2.36 11.95 5.70
N GLU A 126 3.51 12.34 6.21
CA GLU A 126 4.59 12.97 5.43
C GLU A 126 5.23 11.99 4.44
N ALA A 127 5.78 12.51 3.34
CA ALA A 127 6.34 11.71 2.25
C ALA A 127 7.45 10.75 2.72
N ASP A 128 8.30 11.18 3.66
CA ASP A 128 9.41 10.40 4.20
C ASP A 128 8.96 9.22 5.09
N GLU A 129 7.70 9.22 5.53
CA GLU A 129 7.10 8.11 6.27
C GLU A 129 6.53 7.00 5.38
N TYR A 130 6.67 7.10 4.04
CA TYR A 130 6.09 6.16 3.06
C TYR A 130 6.37 4.68 3.39
N GLN A 131 7.59 4.39 3.85
CA GLN A 131 8.00 3.01 4.15
C GLN A 131 7.17 2.41 5.28
N SER A 132 6.77 3.20 6.27
CA SER A 132 5.94 2.73 7.38
C SER A 132 4.54 2.33 6.90
N VAL A 133 4.02 3.05 5.91
CA VAL A 133 2.72 2.78 5.30
C VAL A 133 2.76 1.53 4.41
N LEU A 134 3.81 1.38 3.59
CA LEU A 134 4.05 0.15 2.82
C LEU A 134 4.10 -1.08 3.72
N ASP A 135 4.88 -1.00 4.80
CA ASP A 135 4.99 -2.05 5.81
C ASP A 135 3.62 -2.46 6.39
N MET A 136 2.81 -1.46 6.72
CA MET A 136 1.52 -1.65 7.37
C MET A 136 0.52 -2.31 6.43
N VAL A 137 0.44 -1.82 5.19
CA VAL A 137 -0.48 -2.36 4.17
C VAL A 137 -0.05 -3.76 3.75
N ALA A 138 1.25 -4.01 3.53
CA ALA A 138 1.75 -5.34 3.17
C ALA A 138 1.47 -6.37 4.26
N LYS A 139 1.70 -6.02 5.54
CA LYS A 139 1.38 -6.91 6.66
C LYS A 139 -0.11 -7.21 6.77
N ALA A 140 -0.96 -6.21 6.57
CA ALA A 140 -2.41 -6.39 6.58
C ALA A 140 -2.87 -7.30 5.45
N ALA A 141 -2.41 -7.06 4.22
CA ALA A 141 -2.70 -7.88 3.05
C ALA A 141 -2.30 -9.36 3.29
N GLN A 142 -1.07 -9.60 3.78
CA GLN A 142 -0.58 -10.95 4.07
C GLN A 142 -1.37 -11.64 5.20
N ALA A 143 -1.70 -10.92 6.28
CA ALA A 143 -2.38 -11.51 7.44
C ALA A 143 -3.85 -11.89 7.17
N SER A 144 -4.47 -11.24 6.20
CA SER A 144 -5.88 -11.43 5.85
C SER A 144 -6.12 -12.15 4.53
N GLY A 145 -5.13 -12.17 3.64
CA GLY A 145 -5.29 -12.68 2.27
C GLY A 145 -6.01 -11.72 1.32
N ILE A 146 -6.26 -10.48 1.75
CA ILE A 146 -6.92 -9.45 0.95
C ILE A 146 -5.90 -8.75 0.06
N SER A 147 -6.31 -8.36 -1.15
CA SER A 147 -5.46 -7.56 -2.04
C SER A 147 -5.19 -6.17 -1.46
N VAL A 148 -4.05 -5.61 -1.83
CA VAL A 148 -3.71 -4.20 -1.53
C VAL A 148 -4.76 -3.26 -2.09
N ASP A 149 -5.28 -3.53 -3.28
CA ASP A 149 -6.28 -2.69 -3.93
C ASP A 149 -7.56 -2.57 -3.10
N THR A 150 -8.05 -3.69 -2.54
CA THR A 150 -9.25 -3.69 -1.67
C THR A 150 -8.99 -2.96 -0.35
N LEU A 151 -7.81 -3.14 0.25
CA LEU A 151 -7.43 -2.41 1.46
C LEU A 151 -7.33 -0.90 1.18
N ALA A 152 -6.70 -0.51 0.07
CA ALA A 152 -6.55 0.88 -0.33
C ALA A 152 -7.88 1.54 -0.72
N ASP A 153 -8.77 0.82 -1.39
CA ASP A 153 -10.15 1.27 -1.67
C ASP A 153 -10.91 1.52 -0.36
N SER A 154 -10.77 0.61 0.61
CA SER A 154 -11.39 0.77 1.94
C SER A 154 -10.83 1.99 2.69
N ILE A 155 -9.52 2.21 2.65
CA ILE A 155 -8.88 3.39 3.25
C ILE A 155 -9.36 4.66 2.55
N THR A 156 -9.46 4.66 1.23
CA THR A 156 -9.91 5.83 0.45
C THR A 156 -11.39 6.14 0.76
N LYS A 157 -12.26 5.14 0.75
CA LYS A 157 -13.71 5.31 1.00
C LYS A 157 -14.02 5.67 2.45
N TYR A 158 -13.30 5.08 3.40
CA TYR A 158 -13.69 5.10 4.81
C TYR A 158 -12.66 5.73 5.75
N GLY A 159 -11.46 6.07 5.28
CA GLY A 159 -10.39 6.62 6.09
C GLY A 159 -10.74 7.96 6.75
N ALA A 160 -11.38 8.89 6.02
CA ALA A 160 -11.86 10.15 6.61
C ALA A 160 -12.95 9.92 7.69
N PRO A 161 -14.02 9.14 7.43
CA PRO A 161 -14.98 8.74 8.48
C PRO A 161 -14.34 8.08 9.70
N MET A 162 -13.36 7.19 9.50
CA MET A 162 -12.65 6.53 10.60
C MET A 162 -11.85 7.51 11.45
N ARG A 163 -11.15 8.45 10.82
CA ARG A 163 -10.42 9.51 11.53
C ARG A 163 -11.34 10.47 12.28
N ALA A 164 -12.52 10.77 11.74
CA ALA A 164 -13.54 11.54 12.46
C ALA A 164 -14.03 10.83 13.74
N MET A 165 -13.94 9.50 13.78
CA MET A 165 -14.16 8.68 14.99
C MET A 165 -12.89 8.50 15.83
N GLY A 166 -11.80 9.19 15.52
CA GLY A 166 -10.53 9.12 16.23
C GLY A 166 -9.71 7.85 15.98
N PHE A 167 -10.02 7.08 14.94
CA PHE A 167 -9.18 5.95 14.54
C PHE A 167 -7.95 6.42 13.77
N GLU A 168 -6.80 5.89 14.15
CA GLU A 168 -5.59 6.02 13.35
C GLU A 168 -5.68 5.13 12.10
N MET A 169 -4.89 5.45 11.08
CA MET A 169 -4.83 4.68 9.83
C MET A 169 -4.53 3.19 10.09
N LYS A 170 -3.60 2.91 11.02
CA LYS A 170 -3.24 1.55 11.42
C LYS A 170 -4.40 0.77 12.02
N GLU A 171 -5.17 1.41 12.91
CA GLU A 171 -6.33 0.79 13.53
C GLU A 171 -7.42 0.53 12.48
N SER A 172 -7.59 1.45 11.52
CA SER A 172 -8.55 1.32 10.43
C SER A 172 -8.20 0.17 9.48
N ILE A 173 -6.92 0.06 9.08
CA ILE A 173 -6.41 -1.04 8.26
C ILE A 173 -6.61 -2.38 8.96
N ALA A 174 -6.29 -2.47 10.25
CA ALA A 174 -6.49 -3.70 11.03
C ALA A 174 -7.97 -4.10 11.10
N LEU A 175 -8.87 -3.12 11.27
CA LEU A 175 -10.31 -3.37 11.28
C LEU A 175 -10.81 -3.89 9.93
N PHE A 176 -10.45 -3.23 8.82
CA PHE A 176 -10.87 -3.65 7.47
C PHE A 176 -10.31 -5.02 7.11
N SER A 177 -9.03 -5.25 7.45
CA SER A 177 -8.38 -6.53 7.27
C SER A 177 -9.11 -7.65 8.02
N GLN A 178 -9.57 -7.40 9.25
CA GLN A 178 -10.33 -8.38 10.02
C GLN A 178 -11.75 -8.58 9.45
N TRP A 179 -12.43 -7.52 9.03
CA TRP A 179 -13.79 -7.59 8.48
C TRP A 179 -13.83 -8.41 7.20
N GLU A 180 -12.98 -8.07 6.24
CA GLU A 180 -12.86 -8.78 4.97
C GLU A 180 -12.41 -10.24 5.18
N LYS A 181 -11.45 -10.50 6.09
CA LYS A 181 -11.06 -11.88 6.48
C LYS A 181 -12.25 -12.68 7.04
N SER A 182 -13.16 -12.00 7.73
CA SER A 182 -14.40 -12.58 8.26
C SER A 182 -15.55 -12.57 7.25
N GLY A 183 -15.34 -12.15 6.00
CA GLY A 183 -16.36 -12.09 4.96
C GLY A 183 -17.43 -11.01 5.19
N VAL A 184 -17.14 -10.01 6.02
CA VAL A 184 -18.04 -8.89 6.27
C VAL A 184 -18.11 -8.01 5.02
N ASN A 185 -19.32 -7.74 4.55
CA ASN A 185 -19.51 -6.73 3.51
C ASN A 185 -19.24 -5.33 4.11
N THR A 186 -18.06 -4.78 3.82
CA THR A 186 -17.58 -3.52 4.39
C THR A 186 -18.52 -2.34 4.06
N GLU A 187 -19.13 -2.29 2.88
CA GLU A 187 -20.10 -1.25 2.51
C GLU A 187 -21.36 -1.28 3.39
N ILE A 188 -21.93 -2.46 3.60
CA ILE A 188 -23.10 -2.64 4.47
C ILE A 188 -22.73 -2.31 5.91
N ALA A 189 -21.58 -2.82 6.39
CA ALA A 189 -21.09 -2.56 7.74
C ALA A 189 -20.90 -1.06 7.99
N PHE A 190 -20.30 -0.33 7.06
CA PHE A 190 -20.12 1.12 7.17
C PHE A 190 -21.42 1.91 7.08
N SER A 191 -22.35 1.50 6.23
CA SER A 191 -23.68 2.13 6.17
C SER A 191 -24.41 2.02 7.51
N GLY A 192 -24.38 0.83 8.13
CA GLY A 192 -24.89 0.60 9.49
C GLY A 192 -24.15 1.43 10.54
N LEU A 193 -22.82 1.45 10.48
CA LEU A 193 -21.97 2.21 11.39
C LEU A 193 -22.25 3.72 11.28
N LYS A 194 -22.40 4.27 10.07
CA LYS A 194 -22.74 5.69 9.85
C LYS A 194 -24.07 6.07 10.52
N LYS A 195 -25.07 5.19 10.45
CA LYS A 195 -26.35 5.37 11.14
C LYS A 195 -26.18 5.32 12.66
N ALA A 196 -25.36 4.39 13.17
CA ALA A 196 -25.05 4.27 14.59
C ALA A 196 -24.33 5.53 15.12
N ILE A 197 -23.30 6.01 14.43
CA ILE A 197 -22.59 7.25 14.73
C ILE A 197 -23.57 8.44 14.79
N SER A 198 -24.46 8.56 13.80
CA SER A 198 -25.46 9.63 13.78
C SER A 198 -26.37 9.58 15.03
N ASN A 199 -26.81 8.39 15.42
CA ASN A 199 -27.66 8.21 16.59
C ASN A 199 -26.91 8.48 17.90
N TRP A 200 -25.65 8.03 18.03
CA TRP A 200 -24.80 8.31 19.18
C TRP A 200 -24.53 9.81 19.31
N GLY A 201 -24.23 10.49 18.20
CA GLY A 201 -24.06 11.94 18.17
C GLY A 201 -25.30 12.69 18.64
N LYS A 202 -26.50 12.30 18.18
CA LYS A 202 -27.79 12.87 18.65
C LYS A 202 -28.02 12.65 20.16
N ALA A 203 -27.51 11.54 20.69
CA ALA A 203 -27.60 11.20 22.11
C ALA A 203 -26.45 11.80 22.96
N GLY A 204 -25.57 12.61 22.37
CA GLY A 204 -24.42 13.21 23.06
C GLY A 204 -23.33 12.21 23.48
N LYS A 205 -23.32 11.00 22.89
CA LYS A 205 -22.37 9.93 23.22
C LYS A 205 -21.13 9.99 22.33
N ASN A 206 -20.00 9.53 22.85
CA ASN A 206 -18.77 9.40 22.09
C ASN A 206 -18.85 8.20 21.11
N PRO A 207 -18.79 8.41 19.78
CA PRO A 207 -18.92 7.31 18.81
C PRO A 207 -17.84 6.24 18.92
N ARG A 208 -16.61 6.60 19.29
CA ARG A 208 -15.49 5.66 19.44
C ARG A 208 -15.72 4.72 20.62
N GLU A 209 -16.18 5.27 21.74
CA GLU A 209 -16.49 4.46 22.93
C GLU A 209 -17.68 3.54 22.70
N GLU A 210 -18.75 4.05 22.09
CA GLU A 210 -19.93 3.23 21.80
C GLU A 210 -19.61 2.13 20.77
N PHE A 211 -18.81 2.43 19.75
CA PHE A 211 -18.35 1.40 18.81
C PHE A 211 -17.52 0.31 19.50
N LYS A 212 -16.60 0.68 20.42
CA LYS A 212 -15.86 -0.30 21.23
C LYS A 212 -16.79 -1.17 22.08
N LYS A 213 -17.83 -0.59 22.68
CA LYS A 213 -18.85 -1.36 23.43
C LYS A 213 -19.58 -2.35 22.51
N THR A 214 -19.98 -1.91 21.32
CA THR A 214 -20.60 -2.79 20.32
C THR A 214 -19.68 -3.95 19.93
N LEU A 215 -18.39 -3.69 19.68
CA LEU A 215 -17.43 -4.77 19.38
C LEU A 215 -17.30 -5.77 20.55
N ALA A 216 -17.24 -5.29 21.78
CA ALA A 216 -17.16 -6.14 22.97
C ALA A 216 -18.44 -6.97 23.19
N GLU A 217 -19.61 -6.45 22.82
CA GLU A 217 -20.87 -7.20 22.87
C GLU A 217 -20.93 -8.28 21.78
N ILE A 218 -20.41 -7.99 20.58
CA ILE A 218 -20.30 -8.98 19.49
C ILE A 218 -19.38 -10.13 19.92
N GLU A 219 -18.22 -9.82 20.52
CA GLU A 219 -17.27 -10.84 21.01
C GLU A 219 -17.87 -11.75 22.09
N LYS A 220 -18.74 -11.20 22.94
CA LYS A 220 -19.47 -11.96 23.97
C LYS A 220 -20.63 -12.78 23.42
N THR A 221 -21.08 -12.50 22.20
CA THR A 221 -22.20 -13.21 21.60
C THR A 221 -21.72 -14.60 21.17
N PRO A 222 -22.32 -15.69 21.69
CA PRO A 222 -21.93 -17.03 21.26
C PRO A 222 -22.13 -17.16 19.75
N ASP A 223 -21.11 -17.71 19.08
CA ASP A 223 -21.04 -17.90 17.63
C ASP A 223 -22.41 -18.31 17.06
N ILE A 224 -22.94 -17.50 16.15
CA ILE A 224 -24.19 -17.78 15.43
C ILE A 224 -24.14 -19.12 14.70
N ALA A 225 -22.94 -19.67 14.41
CA ALA A 225 -22.77 -21.03 13.91
C ALA A 225 -23.18 -22.13 14.91
N ARG A 226 -23.19 -21.86 16.23
CA ARG A 226 -23.69 -22.82 17.24
C ARG A 226 -25.21 -22.83 17.38
N ARG A 227 -25.92 -21.82 16.88
CA ARG A 227 -27.39 -21.72 17.03
C ARG A 227 -28.16 -22.64 16.06
N ASN A 228 -27.53 -23.12 14.98
CA ASN A 228 -28.16 -24.08 14.05
C ASN A 228 -28.08 -25.55 14.53
N LYS A 229 -27.65 -25.81 15.78
CA LYS A 229 -27.73 -27.16 16.40
C LYS A 229 -28.94 -27.36 17.34
N PHE A 230 -29.90 -26.44 17.35
CA PHE A 230 -31.15 -26.59 18.07
C PHE A 230 -32.33 -26.47 17.11
N SER A 231 -32.40 -27.37 16.14
CA SER A 231 -33.58 -27.63 15.31
C SER A 231 -33.48 -29.06 14.74
N ASP A 232 -33.34 -30.04 15.65
CA ASP A 232 -33.78 -31.42 15.41
C ASP A 232 -35.14 -31.60 16.12
#